data_AF-A0A2J6HTN7-F1
#
_entry.id   AF-A0A2J6HTN7-F1
#
_cell.length_a   1.000
_cell.length_b   1.000
_cell.length_c   1.000
_cell.angle_alpha   90.00
_cell.angle_beta   90.00
_cell.angle_gamma   90.00
#
_symmetry.space_group_name_H-M   'P 1'
#
loop_
_entity.id
_entity.type
_entity.pdbx_description
1 polymer ?
#
loop_
_entity_poly.entity_id
_entity_poly.type
_entity_poly.pdbx_seq_one_letter_code
_entity_poly.pdbx_strand_id
1 'polypeptide(L)' 'MEQTKKYKKYERMYQQIRELIQKSSNNPGSNMATIIAVLHYKIDYFFWTGFYFLIDGKLQVGPYQG' A
#
# COMPACT_ATOMS: atom_id res chain seq x y z
N MET A 1 7.77 11.80 -22.21
CA MET A 1 7.96 12.28 -20.82
C MET A 1 9.11 11.50 -20.22
N GLU A 2 10.18 12.14 -19.80
CA GLU A 2 11.30 11.46 -19.15
C GLU A 2 10.81 10.84 -17.83
N GLN A 3 10.95 9.52 -17.65
CA GLN A 3 10.52 8.86 -16.42
C GLN A 3 11.45 9.21 -15.28
N THR A 4 11.00 10.10 -14.40
CA THR A 4 11.72 10.50 -13.19
C THR A 4 12.06 9.30 -12.31
N LYS A 5 13.11 9.42 -11.50
CA LYS A 5 13.50 8.42 -10.47
C LYS A 5 12.32 8.02 -9.57
N LYS A 6 11.41 8.97 -9.31
CA LYS A 6 10.17 8.77 -8.54
C LYS A 6 9.19 7.84 -9.25
N TYR A 7 8.98 8.05 -10.55
CA TYR A 7 8.11 7.18 -11.37
C TYR A 7 8.61 5.73 -11.37
N LYS A 8 9.91 5.51 -11.62
CA LYS A 8 10.51 4.15 -11.59
C LYS A 8 10.43 3.48 -10.21
N LYS A 9 10.45 4.25 -9.12
CA LYS A 9 10.25 3.71 -7.76
C LYS A 9 8.81 3.23 -7.59
N TYR A 10 7.83 4.03 -8.03
CA TYR A 10 6.40 3.68 -7.95
C TYR A 10 6.07 2.45 -8.80
N GLU A 11 6.56 2.39 -10.03
CA GLU A 11 6.36 1.24 -10.91
C GLU A 11 6.86 -0.06 -10.27
N ARG A 12 8.09 -0.05 -9.70
CA ARG A 12 8.64 -1.24 -9.03
C ARG A 12 7.82 -1.68 -7.82
N MET A 13 7.36 -0.74 -6.99
CA MET A 13 6.52 -1.09 -5.83
C MET A 13 5.17 -1.63 -6.27
N TYR A 14 4.55 -1.06 -7.31
CA TYR A 14 3.30 -1.54 -7.85
C TYR A 14 3.41 -2.99 -8.33
N GLN A 15 4.43 -3.31 -9.14
CA GLN A 15 4.65 -4.68 -9.62
C GLN A 15 4.89 -5.65 -8.44
N GLN A 16 5.72 -5.26 -7.47
CA GLN A 16 5.98 -6.06 -6.27
C GLN A 16 4.69 -6.35 -5.47
N ILE A 17 3.87 -5.33 -5.21
CA ILE A 17 2.60 -5.47 -4.47
C ILE A 17 1.66 -6.40 -5.22
N ARG A 18 1.51 -6.20 -6.53
CA ARG A 18 0.64 -7.00 -7.39
C ARG A 18 1.02 -8.48 -7.35
N GLU A 19 2.31 -8.77 -7.51
CA GLU A 19 2.80 -10.16 -7.48
C GLU A 19 2.58 -10.82 -6.11
N LEU A 20 2.84 -10.10 -5.01
CA LEU A 20 2.64 -10.62 -3.67
C LEU A 20 1.17 -10.99 -3.46
N ILE A 21 0.25 -10.05 -3.72
CA ILE A 21 -1.19 -10.27 -3.56
C ILE A 21 -1.66 -11.47 -4.39
N GLN A 22 -1.29 -11.52 -5.67
CA GLN A 22 -1.69 -12.59 -6.58
C GLN A 22 -1.20 -13.97 -6.14
N LYS A 23 -0.02 -14.05 -5.50
CA LYS A 23 0.57 -15.31 -5.04
C LYS A 23 0.07 -15.74 -3.67
N SER A 24 -0.23 -14.80 -2.78
CA SER A 24 -0.36 -15.11 -1.35
C SER A 24 -1.76 -14.96 -0.77
N SER A 25 -2.71 -14.27 -1.41
CA SER A 25 -3.99 -14.01 -0.74
C SER A 25 -5.19 -13.69 -1.65
N ASN A 26 -6.34 -14.22 -1.24
CA ASN A 26 -7.68 -13.81 -1.69
C ASN A 26 -8.45 -13.04 -0.59
N ASN A 27 -7.78 -12.68 0.51
CA ASN A 27 -8.38 -11.98 1.65
C ASN A 27 -8.10 -10.47 1.57
N PRO A 28 -9.13 -9.59 1.55
CA PRO A 28 -8.94 -8.15 1.47
C PRO A 28 -8.10 -7.55 2.61
N GLY A 29 -8.24 -8.06 3.83
CA GLY A 29 -7.47 -7.63 5.01
C GLY A 29 -5.97 -7.91 4.86
N SER A 30 -5.64 -9.15 4.46
CA SER A 30 -4.25 -9.53 4.16
C SER A 30 -3.67 -8.70 3.01
N ASN A 31 -4.44 -8.46 1.95
CA ASN A 31 -4.00 -7.62 0.83
C ASN A 31 -3.68 -6.19 1.27
N MET A 32 -4.54 -5.59 2.10
CA MET A 32 -4.30 -4.27 2.67
C MET A 32 -3.03 -4.25 3.53
N ALA A 33 -2.83 -5.23 4.39
CA ALA A 33 -1.63 -5.35 5.22
C ALA A 33 -0.35 -5.47 4.36
N THR A 34 -0.37 -6.26 3.29
CA THR A 34 0.76 -6.38 2.35
C THR A 34 1.07 -5.07 1.65
N ILE A 35 0.04 -4.33 1.19
CA ILE A 35 0.21 -3.02 0.56
C ILE A 35 0.89 -2.06 1.54
N ILE A 36 0.39 -1.98 2.77
CA ILE A 36 0.93 -1.11 3.82
C ILE A 36 2.39 -1.43 4.08
N ALA A 37 2.73 -2.70 4.30
CA ALA A 37 4.09 -3.11 4.62
C ALA A 37 5.09 -2.70 3.51
N VAL A 38 4.73 -2.90 2.24
CA VAL A 38 5.60 -2.50 1.12
C VAL A 38 5.73 -0.98 1.04
N LEU A 39 4.63 -0.25 1.11
CA LEU A 39 4.64 1.20 0.98
C LEU A 39 5.39 1.87 2.14
N HIS A 40 5.10 1.47 3.38
CA HIS A 40 5.70 2.06 4.57
C HIS A 40 7.22 1.82 4.60
N TYR A 41 7.66 0.59 4.32
CA TYR A 41 9.10 0.27 4.31
C TYR A 41 9.85 0.95 3.16
N LYS A 42 9.24 1.04 1.98
CA LYS A 42 9.92 1.59 0.79
C LYS A 42 9.80 3.10 0.71
N ILE A 43 8.91 3.74 1.46
CA ILE A 43 8.72 5.19 1.48
C ILE A 43 8.94 5.71 2.90
N ASP A 44 10.22 5.78 3.25
CA ASP A 44 10.81 6.12 4.55
C ASP A 44 10.46 7.50 5.13
N TYR A 45 9.91 8.41 4.33
CA TYR A 45 9.50 9.74 4.80
C TYR A 45 8.03 9.82 5.24
N PHE A 46 7.24 8.74 5.13
CA PHE A 46 5.88 8.71 5.65
C PHE A 46 5.83 8.09 7.04
N PHE A 47 5.45 8.91 8.03
CA PHE A 47 5.23 8.46 9.40
C PHE A 47 4.04 7.50 9.54
N TRP A 48 3.01 7.64 8.70
CA TRP A 48 1.82 6.79 8.78
C TRP A 48 1.43 6.30 7.38
N THR A 49 1.08 5.03 7.25
CA THR A 49 0.64 4.40 6.01
C THR A 49 -0.49 3.43 6.34
N GLY A 50 -1.67 3.64 5.77
CA GLY A 50 -2.84 2.84 6.10
C GLY A 50 -4.03 3.15 5.20
N PHE A 51 -5.14 2.48 5.49
CA PHE A 51 -6.41 2.71 4.82
C PHE A 51 -7.41 3.39 5.75
N TYR A 52 -8.28 4.20 5.16
CA TYR A 52 -9.52 4.62 5.79
C TYR A 52 -10.68 3.94 5.07
N PHE A 53 -11.69 3.55 5.83
CA PHE A 53 -12.97 3.09 5.32
C PHE A 53 -14.02 4.17 5.55
N LEU A 54 -14.83 4.45 4.52
CA LEU A 54 -16.01 5.29 4.68
C LEU A 54 -17.22 4.39 4.92
N ILE A 55 -17.71 4.36 6.16
CA ILE A 55 -18.82 3.50 6.59
C ILE A 55 -19.83 4.38 7.32
N ASP A 56 -21.08 4.38 6.85
CA ASP A 56 -22.19 5.15 7.43
C ASP A 56 -21.85 6.63 7.63
N GLY A 57 -21.20 7.23 6.62
CA GLY A 57 -20.78 8.64 6.64
C GLY A 57 -19.62 8.95 7.59
N LYS A 58 -19.02 7.93 8.23
CA LYS A 58 -17.87 8.09 9.13
C LYS A 58 -16.60 7.51 8.52
N LEU A 59 -15.51 8.25 8.61
CA LEU A 59 -14.18 7.74 8.29
C LEU A 59 -13.67 6.91 9.47
N GLN A 60 -13.45 5.62 9.21
CA GLN A 60 -12.93 4.65 10.18
C GLN A 60 -11.53 4.22 9.76
N VAL A 61 -10.62 4.14 10.74
CA VAL A 61 -9.25 3.68 10.49
C VAL A 61 -9.26 2.17 10.21
N GLY A 62 -8.72 1.78 9.06
CA GLY A 62 -8.47 0.39 8.70
C GLY A 62 -7.08 -0.07 9.17
N PRO A 63 -6.53 -1.16 8.57
CA PRO A 63 -5.14 -1.54 8.81
C PRO A 63 -4.20 -0.36 8.54
N TYR A 64 -3.19 -0.19 9.38
CA TYR A 64 -2.17 0.84 9.23
C TYR A 64 -0.84 0.40 9.85
N GLN A 65 0.22 1.11 9.47
CA GLN A 65 1.55 1.05 10.05
C GLN A 65 2.05 2.49 10.22
N GLY A 66 2.57 2.82 11.39
CA GLY A 66 3.19 4.10 11.70
C GLY A 66 4.10 4.04 12.91
#